data_AF-A0A1I1Y7N5-F1
#
_entry.id   AF-A0A1I1Y7N5-F1
#
_cell.length_a   1.000
_cell.length_b   1.000
_cell.length_c   1.000
_cell.angle_alpha   90.00
_cell.angle_beta   90.00
_cell.angle_gamma   90.00
#
_symmetry.space_group_name_H-M   'P 1'
#
loop_
_entity.id
_entity.type
_entity.pdbx_description
1 polymer ?
#
loop_
_entity_poly.entity_id
_entity_poly.type
_entity_poly.pdbx_seq_one_letter_code
_entity_poly.pdbx_strand_id
1 'polypeptide(L)'
;MNIHGEPWMTRHVHYFSDPDAGPDAMLNDATEWLKYAHTSIQFLAELVHERGSPDAQRLPIMLDGIAAFIEMGTRCVEQAHGRMQWQQVRDEAERSAAGV
;
A
#
# COMPACT_ATOMS: atom_id res chain seq x y z
N MET A 1 5.20 32.80 -10.50
CA MET A 1 5.30 31.33 -10.64
C MET A 1 4.72 30.75 -9.35
N ASN A 2 3.61 30.01 -9.44
CA ASN A 2 2.82 29.59 -8.28
C ASN A 2 3.57 28.47 -7.52
N ILE A 3 3.70 28.60 -6.20
CA ILE A 3 4.51 27.76 -5.27
C ILE A 3 3.78 26.47 -4.83
N HIS A 4 2.62 26.19 -5.43
CA HIS A 4 1.93 24.93 -5.22
C HIS A 4 2.73 23.80 -5.88
N GLY A 5 3.51 23.10 -5.06
CA GLY A 5 4.14 21.84 -5.41
C GLY A 5 3.19 20.99 -6.23
N GLU A 6 3.71 20.58 -7.37
CA GLU A 6 3.00 19.99 -8.50
C GLU A 6 1.87 19.00 -8.10
N PRO A 7 0.70 19.02 -8.78
CA PRO A 7 -0.44 18.12 -8.56
C PRO A 7 -0.18 16.62 -8.76
N TRP A 8 1.05 16.14 -8.90
CA TRP A 8 1.33 14.73 -9.23
C TRP A 8 1.05 13.76 -8.07
N MET A 9 0.73 14.26 -6.86
CA MET A 9 0.08 13.48 -5.78
C MET A 9 -1.45 13.44 -5.89
N THR A 10 -2.05 13.97 -6.97
CA THR A 10 -3.49 13.96 -7.17
C THR A 10 -3.99 12.55 -7.48
N ARG A 11 -4.55 11.93 -6.45
CA ARG A 11 -5.70 11.00 -6.49
C ARG A 11 -5.50 9.57 -6.99
N HIS A 12 -4.44 9.24 -7.72
CA HIS A 12 -4.06 7.84 -7.96
C HIS A 12 -2.56 7.76 -8.07
N VAL A 13 -1.88 7.56 -6.93
CA VAL A 13 -0.54 6.97 -6.99
C VAL A 13 -0.76 5.59 -7.60
N HIS A 14 -0.48 5.46 -8.90
CA HIS A 14 -0.32 4.17 -9.53
C HIS A 14 0.95 3.59 -8.91
N TYR A 15 0.81 2.97 -7.75
CA TYR A 15 1.83 2.12 -7.17
C TYR A 15 2.15 1.07 -8.24
N PHE A 16 3.34 1.21 -8.83
CA PHE A 16 3.86 0.27 -9.79
C PHE A 16 4.69 -0.71 -8.97
N SER A 17 4.04 -1.76 -8.46
CA SER A 17 4.76 -2.92 -7.94
C SER A 17 5.69 -3.42 -9.05
N ASP A 18 6.90 -3.83 -8.70
CA ASP A 18 7.77 -4.51 -9.65
C ASP A 18 6.98 -5.64 -10.35
N PRO A 19 6.84 -5.60 -11.70
CA PRO A 19 6.08 -6.59 -12.44
C PRO A 19 6.65 -8.00 -12.24
N ASP A 20 7.92 -8.12 -11.88
CA ASP A 20 8.60 -9.40 -11.65
C ASP A 20 8.58 -9.85 -10.17
N ALA A 21 8.04 -9.03 -9.25
CA ALA A 21 8.00 -9.37 -7.82
C ALA A 21 7.18 -10.65 -7.52
N GLY A 22 7.78 -11.62 -6.85
CA GLY A 22 7.05 -12.80 -6.38
C GLY A 22 6.02 -12.45 -5.29
N PRO A 23 5.01 -13.31 -5.05
CA PRO A 23 3.98 -13.07 -4.03
C PRO A 23 4.54 -12.71 -2.64
N ASP A 24 5.63 -13.34 -2.22
CA ASP A 24 6.27 -13.07 -0.93
C ASP A 24 6.83 -11.65 -0.83
N ALA A 25 7.42 -11.14 -1.91
CA ALA A 25 7.91 -9.76 -1.97
C ALA A 25 6.75 -8.77 -1.86
N MET A 26 5.62 -9.04 -2.53
CA MET A 26 4.44 -8.21 -2.44
C MET A 26 3.83 -8.21 -1.03
N LEU A 27 3.82 -9.35 -0.34
CA LEU A 27 3.35 -9.42 1.05
C LEU A 27 4.30 -8.70 2.02
N ASN A 28 5.60 -8.68 1.73
CA ASN A 28 6.56 -7.86 2.47
C ASN A 28 6.27 -6.36 2.27
N ASP A 29 6.07 -5.93 1.03
CA ASP A 29 5.72 -4.54 0.71
C ASP A 29 4.41 -4.13 1.39
N ALA A 30 3.40 -5.01 1.39
CA ALA A 30 2.16 -4.79 2.12
C ALA A 30 2.41 -4.56 3.62
N THR A 31 3.27 -5.38 4.22
CA THR A 31 3.63 -5.28 5.63
C THR A 31 4.33 -3.95 5.93
N GLU A 32 5.21 -3.50 5.04
CA GLU A 32 5.91 -2.23 5.17
C GLU A 32 4.96 -1.04 5.09
N TRP A 33 4.05 -1.02 4.12
CA TRP A 33 3.03 0.03 4.01
C TRP A 33 2.12 0.12 5.24
N LEU A 34 1.67 -1.03 5.75
CA LEU A 34 0.83 -1.08 6.96
C LEU A 34 1.59 -0.62 8.21
N LYS A 35 2.90 -0.91 8.31
CA LYS A 35 3.75 -0.36 9.38
C LYS A 35 3.85 1.15 9.30
N TYR A 36 4.05 1.72 8.10
CA TYR A 36 4.07 3.17 7.93
C TYR A 36 2.74 3.83 8.31
N ALA A 37 1.62 3.24 7.91
CA ALA A 37 0.29 3.70 8.33
C ALA A 37 0.17 3.69 9.86
N HIS A 38 0.52 2.58 10.49
CA HIS A 38 0.43 2.42 11.95
C HIS A 38 1.31 3.42 12.70
N THR A 39 2.59 3.56 12.33
CA THR A 39 3.50 4.52 12.97
C THR A 39 3.04 5.96 12.74
N SER A 40 2.48 6.28 11.57
CA SER A 40 1.93 7.61 11.30
C SER A 40 0.72 7.93 12.18
N ILE A 41 -0.15 6.93 12.44
CA ILE A 41 -1.28 7.07 13.38
C ILE A 41 -0.78 7.30 14.80
N GLN A 42 0.23 6.55 15.25
CA GLN A 42 0.82 6.72 16.58
C GLN A 42 1.40 8.13 16.74
N PHE A 43 2.18 8.59 15.77
CA PHE A 43 2.73 9.94 15.77
C PHE A 43 1.64 11.02 15.80
N LEU A 44 0.54 10.83 15.06
CA LEU A 44 -0.58 11.75 15.10
C LEU A 44 -1.25 11.78 16.48
N ALA A 45 -1.44 10.62 17.11
CA ALA A 45 -1.99 10.52 18.46
C ALA A 45 -1.09 11.21 19.51
N GLU A 46 0.23 11.03 19.40
CA GLU A 46 1.22 11.73 20.23
C GLU A 46 1.15 13.25 20.03
N LEU A 47 1.04 13.72 18.79
CA LEU A 47 0.92 15.16 18.48
C LEU A 47 -0.32 15.79 19.12
N VAL A 48 -1.46 15.08 19.09
CA VAL A 48 -2.69 15.50 19.76
C VAL A 48 -2.49 15.52 21.28
N HIS A 49 -1.86 14.49 21.85
CA HIS A 49 -1.61 14.44 23.29
C HIS A 49 -0.71 15.59 23.77
N GLU A 50 0.37 15.89 23.04
CA GLU A 50 1.35 16.93 23.43
C GLU A 50 0.86 18.36 23.17
N ARG A 51 0.17 18.60 22.06
CA ARG A 51 -0.23 19.96 21.63
C ARG A 51 -1.70 20.29 21.88
N GLY A 52 -2.48 19.35 22.40
CA GLY A 52 -3.92 19.48 22.59
C GLY A 52 -4.69 19.17 21.31
N SER A 53 -5.07 20.19 20.53
CA SER A 53 -5.80 19.98 19.27
C SER A 53 -4.85 19.90 18.08
N PRO A 54 -5.04 18.94 17.15
CA PRO A 54 -4.30 18.93 15.90
C PRO A 54 -4.63 20.19 15.07
N ASP A 55 -3.67 20.65 14.28
CA ASP A 55 -3.88 21.72 13.29
C ASP A 55 -4.93 21.24 12.28
N ALA A 56 -6.14 21.80 12.36
CA ALA A 56 -7.28 21.43 11.53
C ALA A 56 -7.01 21.60 10.02
N GLN A 57 -6.04 22.44 9.63
CA GLN A 57 -5.65 22.60 8.24
C GLN A 57 -4.73 21.47 7.75
N ARG A 58 -3.91 20.90 8.64
CA ARG A 58 -2.94 19.85 8.31
C ARG A 58 -3.46 18.44 8.53
N LEU A 59 -4.38 18.26 9.46
CA LEU A 59 -4.96 16.96 9.79
C LEU A 59 -5.53 16.23 8.57
N PRO A 60 -6.30 16.85 7.65
CA PRO A 60 -6.82 16.17 6.47
C PRO A 60 -5.68 15.61 5.58
N ILE A 61 -4.62 16.39 5.37
CA ILE A 61 -3.47 15.98 4.55
C ILE A 61 -2.75 14.79 5.17
N MET A 62 -2.60 14.77 6.50
CA MET A 62 -1.99 13.65 7.22
C MET A 62 -2.84 12.38 7.12
N LEU A 63 -4.17 12.52 7.26
CA LEU A 63 -5.10 11.40 7.12
C LEU A 63 -5.14 10.86 5.69
N ASP A 64 -5.09 11.71 4.68
CA ASP A 64 -4.98 11.31 3.27
C ASP A 64 -3.69 10.52 3.01
N GLY A 65 -2.57 10.93 3.61
CA GLY A 65 -1.31 10.18 3.54
C GLY A 65 -1.41 8.80 4.19
N ILE A 66 -2.04 8.69 5.36
CA ILE A 66 -2.30 7.40 6.02
C ILE A 66 -3.20 6.51 5.16
N ALA A 67 -4.25 7.07 4.57
CA ALA A 67 -5.14 6.35 3.68
C ALA A 67 -4.39 5.82 2.45
N ALA A 68 -3.46 6.59 1.89
CA ALA A 68 -2.62 6.14 0.78
C ALA A 68 -1.72 4.96 1.16
N PHE A 69 -1.11 4.95 2.35
CA PHE A 69 -0.34 3.80 2.84
C PHE A 69 -1.22 2.54 2.96
N ILE A 70 -2.42 2.68 3.52
CA ILE A 70 -3.36 1.56 3.64
C ILE A 70 -3.73 1.03 2.25
N GLU A 71 -4.08 1.92 1.31
CA GLU A 71 -4.46 1.54 -0.05
C GLU A 71 -3.32 0.80 -0.78
N MET A 72 -2.08 1.27 -0.66
CA MET A 72 -0.93 0.58 -1.25
C MET A 72 -0.71 -0.79 -0.63
N GLY A 73 -0.86 -0.92 0.69
CA GLY A 73 -0.79 -2.20 1.38
C GLY A 73 -1.86 -3.20 0.89
N THR A 74 -3.10 -2.74 0.73
CA THR A 74 -4.20 -3.55 0.19
C THR A 74 -3.90 -4.03 -1.22
N ARG A 75 -3.45 -3.14 -2.12
CA ARG A 75 -3.12 -3.50 -3.50
C ARG A 75 -1.99 -4.53 -3.58
N CYS A 76 -1.00 -4.45 -2.71
CA CYS A 76 0.08 -5.44 -2.64
C CYS A 76 -0.46 -6.85 -2.32
N VAL A 77 -1.38 -6.94 -1.35
CA VAL A 77 -2.02 -8.21 -0.97
C VAL A 77 -2.90 -8.76 -2.10
N GLU A 78 -3.72 -7.91 -2.73
CA GLU A 78 -4.57 -8.30 -3.85
C GLU A 78 -3.75 -8.87 -5.01
N GLN A 79 -2.65 -8.20 -5.37
CA GLN A 79 -1.77 -8.67 -6.43
C GLN A 79 -1.03 -9.96 -6.04
N ALA A 80 -0.60 -10.10 -4.78
CA ALA A 80 0.00 -11.34 -4.28
C ALA A 80 -0.96 -12.53 -4.44
N HIS A 81 -2.21 -12.36 -3.99
CA HIS A 81 -3.24 -13.38 -4.15
C HIS A 81 -3.53 -13.71 -5.61
N GLY A 82 -3.63 -12.69 -6.48
CA GLY A 82 -3.80 -12.90 -7.91
C GLY A 82 -2.67 -13.75 -8.51
N ARG A 83 -1.41 -13.43 -8.19
CA ARG A 83 -0.24 -14.20 -8.68
C ARG A 83 -0.23 -15.63 -8.15
N MET A 84 -0.56 -15.84 -6.87
CA MET A 84 -0.66 -17.19 -6.30
C MET A 84 -1.74 -18.03 -6.99
N GLN A 85 -2.91 -17.46 -7.28
CA GLN A 85 -3.97 -18.15 -8.01
C GLN A 85 -3.53 -18.51 -9.44
N TRP A 86 -2.86 -17.60 -10.14
CA TRP A 86 -2.32 -17.87 -11.47
C TRP A 86 -1.27 -18.99 -11.48
N GLN A 87 -0.37 -19.00 -10.49
CA GLN A 87 0.62 -20.06 -10.34
C GLN A 87 -0.05 -21.41 -10.09
N GLN A 88 -1.06 -21.48 -9.21
CA GLN A 88 -1.81 -22.71 -8.93
C GLN A 88 -2.47 -23.28 -10.19
N VAL A 89 -3.13 -22.43 -10.99
CA VAL A 89 -3.79 -22.83 -12.24
C VAL A 89 -2.76 -23.36 -13.25
N ARG A 90 -1.60 -22.70 -13.37
CA ARG A 90 -0.52 -23.16 -14.24
C ARG A 90 0.03 -24.52 -13.81
N ASP A 91 0.31 -24.69 -12.52
CA ASP A 91 0.86 -25.92 -11.97
C ASP A 91 -0.14 -27.09 -12.06
N GLU A 92 -1.44 -26.83 -11.98
CA GLU A 92 -2.51 -27.81 -12.23
C GLU A 92 -2.60 -28.23 -13.71
N ALA A 93 -2.49 -27.25 -14.63
CA ALA A 93 -2.46 -27.52 -16.06
C ALA A 93 -1.24 -28.36 -16.46
N GLU A 94 -0.07 -28.05 -15.91
CA GLU A 94 1.17 -28.80 -16.14
C GLU A 94 1.09 -30.23 -15.60
N ARG A 95 0.50 -30.43 -14.40
CA ARG A 95 0.27 -31.77 -13.84
C ARG A 95 -0.71 -32.59 -14.67
N SER A 96 -1.80 -31.96 -15.14
CA SER A 96 -2.78 -32.60 -16.02
C SER A 96 -2.18 -33.00 -17.38
N ALA A 97 -1.29 -32.17 -17.93
CA ALA A 97 -0.55 -32.46 -19.15
C ALA A 97 0.51 -33.56 -18.96
N ALA A 98 1.08 -33.69 -17.76
CA ALA A 98 2.07 -34.71 -17.41
C ALA A 98 1.47 -36.10 -17.15
N GLY A 99 0.15 -36.25 -17.13
CA GLY A 99 -0.53 -37.55 -17.09
C GLY A 99 -0.36 -38.31 -15.76
N VAL A 100 -0.54 -37.61 -14.63
CA VAL A 100 -0.83 -38.24 -13.32
C VAL A 100 -2.32 -38.12 -13.03
#